data_AF-D2V0G7-F1
#
_entry.id   AF-D2V0G7-F1
#
_cell.length_a   1.000
_cell.length_b   1.000
_cell.length_c   1.000
_cell.angle_alpha   90.00
_cell.angle_beta   90.00
_cell.angle_gamma   90.00
#
_symmetry.space_group_name_H-M   'P 1'
#
loop_
_entity.id
_entity.type
_entity.pdbx_description
1 polymer ?
#
loop_
_entity_poly.entity_id
_entity_poly.type
_entity_poly.pdbx_seq_one_letter_code
_entity_poly.pdbx_strand_id
1 'polypeptide(L)'
;MSTTASSPYKSAINFINQFQTLTNSGLGRDKATKIIQYGCKIIEEILEKSASPANDYKDLIVRVQRTSAGLATARRVMRFWKPFQGYVALLQFIESLINGKKQTVIGIFELVSKLCMAHYFLMDHLTWLSKEKILSELPLELAEKSQSFIATTFNNNKNADYSRSSSNFWFYGVVFALVAHVLKYSEYLTKEKKEFDITRDVNQQKMFRTFIALVCDLGTAAILAKKISYQNKAALGVFGVASSLISIYDNWPSQ
;
A
#
# COMPACT_ATOMS: atom_id res chain seq x y z
N MET A 1 5.17 -21.83 49.03
CA MET A 1 5.16 -21.43 47.60
C MET A 1 5.19 -19.91 47.54
N SER A 2 6.31 -19.29 47.16
CA SER A 2 6.38 -17.83 47.05
C SER A 2 5.77 -17.38 45.72
N THR A 3 4.69 -16.62 45.78
CA THR A 3 4.18 -15.88 44.61
C THR A 3 5.19 -14.82 44.24
N THR A 4 5.95 -15.03 43.17
CA THR A 4 6.83 -14.01 42.60
C THR A 4 5.97 -12.84 42.13
N ALA A 5 6.11 -11.69 42.79
CA ALA A 5 5.41 -10.47 42.40
C ALA A 5 5.75 -10.13 40.94
N SER A 6 4.73 -9.96 40.09
CA SER A 6 4.93 -9.58 38.70
C SER A 6 5.54 -8.18 38.63
N SER A 7 6.65 -8.04 37.90
CA SER A 7 7.30 -6.73 37.68
C SER A 7 6.27 -5.71 37.15
N PRO A 8 6.20 -4.48 37.71
CA PRO A 8 5.30 -3.45 37.23
C PRO A 8 5.59 -3.04 35.78
N TYR A 9 6.78 -3.38 35.26
CA TYR A 9 7.22 -3.07 33.91
C TYR A 9 6.87 -4.15 32.89
N LYS A 10 6.28 -5.29 33.30
CA LYS A 10 6.01 -6.43 32.40
C LYS A 10 5.17 -6.01 31.18
N SER A 11 4.13 -5.20 31.39
CA SER A 11 3.26 -4.72 30.30
C SER A 11 3.99 -3.80 29.32
N ALA A 12 4.82 -2.88 29.84
CA ALA A 12 5.60 -1.95 29.01
C ALA A 12 6.67 -2.70 28.19
N ILE A 13 7.39 -3.64 28.82
CA ILE A 13 8.38 -4.49 28.13
C ILE A 13 7.70 -5.34 27.05
N ASN A 14 6.55 -5.93 27.35
CA ASN A 14 5.78 -6.70 26.36
C ASN A 14 5.38 -5.83 25.16
N PHE A 15 4.88 -4.62 25.40
CA PHE A 15 4.53 -3.68 24.33
C PHE A 15 5.75 -3.32 23.47
N ILE A 16 6.89 -2.99 24.08
CA ILE A 16 8.12 -2.66 23.36
C ILE A 16 8.58 -3.84 22.50
N ASN A 17 8.56 -5.06 23.05
CA ASN A 17 8.94 -6.26 22.31
C ASN A 17 8.01 -6.52 21.12
N GLN A 18 6.69 -6.36 21.30
CA GLN A 18 5.72 -6.48 20.21
C GLN A 18 5.93 -5.43 19.12
N PHE A 19 6.14 -4.18 19.53
CA PHE A 19 6.43 -3.09 18.61
C PHE A 19 7.72 -3.36 17.84
N GLN A 20 8.78 -3.79 18.52
CA GLN A 20 10.06 -4.16 17.90
C GLN A 20 9.88 -5.29 16.89
N THR A 21 9.16 -6.36 17.23
CA THR A 21 8.86 -7.47 16.30
C THR A 21 8.12 -6.97 15.06
N LEU A 22 7.09 -6.12 15.24
CA LEU A 22 6.38 -5.53 14.12
C LEU A 22 7.31 -4.68 13.24
N THR A 23 8.09 -3.78 13.83
CA THR A 23 9.02 -2.89 13.10
C THR A 23 10.24 -3.60 12.53
N ASN A 24 10.54 -4.82 12.96
CA ASN A 24 11.57 -5.65 12.33
C ASN A 24 11.05 -6.33 11.06
N SER A 25 9.73 -6.50 10.93
CA SER A 25 9.12 -7.02 9.72
C SER A 25 9.16 -5.98 8.58
N GLY A 26 9.35 -6.44 7.34
CA GLY A 26 9.29 -5.56 6.16
C GLY A 26 7.94 -4.86 6.00
N LEU A 27 6.84 -5.53 6.38
CA LEU A 27 5.49 -4.96 6.34
C LEU A 27 5.32 -3.86 7.39
N GLY A 28 5.74 -4.10 8.64
CA GLY A 28 5.62 -3.12 9.71
C GLY A 28 6.41 -1.85 9.43
N ARG A 29 7.64 -1.96 8.90
CA ARG A 29 8.43 -0.79 8.46
C ARG A 29 7.74 0.00 7.36
N ASP A 30 7.23 -0.68 6.33
CA ASP A 30 6.49 -0.03 5.24
C ASP A 30 5.26 0.73 5.77
N LYS A 31 4.47 0.13 6.66
CA LYS A 31 3.26 0.75 7.21
C LYS A 31 3.55 1.88 8.19
N ALA A 32 4.56 1.73 9.06
CA ALA A 32 5.00 2.82 9.94
C ALA A 32 5.49 4.02 9.12
N THR A 33 6.29 3.76 8.08
CA THR A 33 6.76 4.80 7.16
C THR A 33 5.58 5.44 6.41
N LYS A 34 4.57 4.65 6.02
CA LYS A 34 3.33 5.15 5.40
C LYS A 34 2.58 6.09 6.36
N ILE A 35 2.43 5.74 7.64
CA ILE A 35 1.78 6.60 8.65
C ILE A 35 2.47 7.96 8.73
N ILE A 36 3.80 7.97 8.88
CA ILE A 36 4.55 9.23 9.01
C ILE A 36 4.44 10.04 7.70
N GLN A 37 4.62 9.38 6.55
CA GLN A 37 4.53 10.04 5.24
C GLN A 37 3.19 10.73 5.01
N TYR A 38 2.08 10.04 5.29
CA TYR A 38 0.73 10.58 5.10
C TYR A 38 0.33 11.53 6.24
N GLY A 39 0.86 11.35 7.46
CA GLY A 39 0.76 12.33 8.54
C GLY A 39 1.40 13.66 8.15
N CYS A 40 2.56 13.65 7.48
CA CYS A 40 3.15 14.85 6.90
C CYS A 40 2.20 15.56 5.93
N LYS A 41 1.36 14.83 5.17
CA LYS A 41 0.39 15.46 4.25
C LYS A 41 -0.75 16.17 4.98
N ILE A 42 -1.15 15.67 6.14
CA ILE A 42 -2.12 16.33 7.01
C ILE A 42 -1.51 17.62 7.59
N ILE A 43 -0.28 17.52 8.12
CA ILE A 43 0.45 18.67 8.69
C ILE A 43 0.69 19.74 7.62
N GLU A 44 1.11 19.34 6.41
CA GLU A 44 1.32 20.23 5.27
C GLU A 44 0.07 21.06 4.97
N GLU A 45 -1.10 20.43 4.86
CA GLU A 45 -2.37 21.12 4.62
C GLU A 45 -2.74 22.08 5.77
N ILE A 46 -2.55 21.67 7.02
CA ILE A 46 -2.85 22.51 8.20
C ILE A 46 -1.97 23.75 8.21
N LEU A 47 -0.66 23.59 7.95
CA LEU A 47 0.28 24.70 7.89
C LEU A 47 -0.02 25.64 6.72
N GLU A 48 -0.33 25.10 5.54
CA GLU A 48 -0.72 25.90 4.36
C GLU A 48 -1.99 26.72 4.61
N LYS A 49 -2.99 26.14 5.30
CA LYS A 49 -4.23 26.85 5.66
C LYS A 49 -4.08 27.84 6.80
N SER A 50 -3.13 27.59 7.70
CA SER A 50 -2.85 28.47 8.85
C SER A 50 -1.86 29.58 8.50
N ALA A 51 -1.23 29.52 7.32
CA ALA A 51 -0.31 30.54 6.86
C ALA A 51 -1.03 31.88 6.71
N SER A 52 -0.45 32.91 7.31
CA SER A 52 -0.92 34.29 7.21
C SER A 52 0.28 35.21 6.99
N PRO A 53 0.08 36.46 6.54
CA PRO A 53 1.19 37.40 6.40
C PRO A 53 2.02 37.60 7.68
N ALA A 54 1.41 37.36 8.86
CA ALA A 54 2.08 37.45 10.16
C ALA A 54 2.83 36.18 10.57
N ASN A 55 2.43 35.01 10.05
CA ASN A 55 3.01 33.71 10.38
C ASN A 55 3.40 32.97 9.10
N ASP A 56 4.67 33.14 8.67
CA ASP A 56 5.20 32.44 7.50
C ASP A 56 5.76 31.06 7.89
N TYR A 57 5.04 30.00 7.52
CA TYR A 57 5.44 28.61 7.75
C TYR A 57 6.20 27.99 6.56
N LYS A 58 6.63 28.76 5.55
CA LYS A 58 7.26 28.22 4.33
C LYS A 58 8.41 27.25 4.60
N ASP A 59 9.35 27.60 5.48
CA ASP A 59 10.49 26.70 5.77
C ASP A 59 10.02 25.39 6.41
N LEU A 60 9.07 25.45 7.34
CA LEU A 60 8.50 24.27 7.97
C LEU A 60 7.74 23.39 6.96
N ILE A 61 6.95 23.99 6.07
CA ILE A 61 6.25 23.29 4.99
C ILE A 61 7.25 22.55 4.09
N VAL A 62 8.34 23.21 3.68
CA VAL A 62 9.39 22.59 2.85
C VAL A 62 10.06 21.42 3.59
N ARG A 63 10.33 21.55 4.89
CA ARG A 63 10.89 20.44 5.69
C ARG A 63 9.93 19.25 5.76
N VAL A 64 8.63 19.50 6.01
CA VAL A 64 7.59 18.46 6.06
C VAL A 64 7.45 17.77 4.70
N GLN A 65 7.50 18.52 3.60
CA GLN A 65 7.48 17.98 2.24
C GLN A 65 8.70 17.10 1.95
N ARG A 66 9.91 17.55 2.33
CA ARG A 66 11.15 16.77 2.18
C ARG A 66 11.10 15.47 2.98
N THR A 67 10.62 15.51 4.22
CA THR A 67 10.42 14.30 5.04
C THR A 67 9.44 13.34 4.37
N SER A 68 8.28 13.83 3.91
CA SER A 68 7.30 13.02 3.19
C SER A 68 7.89 12.37 1.93
N ALA A 69 8.67 13.13 1.15
CA ALA A 69 9.34 12.63 -0.06
C ALA A 69 10.40 11.57 0.27
N GLY A 70 11.24 11.79 1.29
CA GLY A 70 12.25 10.84 1.74
C GLY A 70 11.63 9.52 2.20
N LEU A 71 10.55 9.58 2.97
CA LEU A 71 9.80 8.39 3.41
C LEU A 71 9.14 7.66 2.24
N ALA A 72 8.64 8.38 1.23
CA ALA A 72 8.12 7.77 0.01
C ALA A 72 9.21 6.97 -0.72
N THR A 73 10.41 7.54 -0.86
CA THR A 73 11.57 6.85 -1.46
C THR A 73 11.99 5.63 -0.65
N ALA A 74 12.10 5.75 0.67
CA ALA A 74 12.42 4.62 1.55
C ALA A 74 11.44 3.46 1.38
N ARG A 75 10.13 3.75 1.24
CA ARG A 75 9.11 2.73 0.97
C ARG A 75 9.29 2.04 -0.37
N ARG A 76 9.66 2.76 -1.42
CA ARG A 76 9.96 2.13 -2.72
C ARG A 76 11.06 1.09 -2.57
N VAL A 77 12.17 1.45 -1.94
CA VAL A 77 13.30 0.54 -1.68
C VAL A 77 12.84 -0.70 -0.89
N MET A 78 12.03 -0.52 0.17
CA MET A 78 11.50 -1.64 0.96
C MET A 78 10.56 -2.58 0.16
N ARG A 79 10.01 -2.11 -0.96
CA ARG A 79 9.07 -2.85 -1.82
C ARG A 79 9.71 -3.43 -3.06
N PHE A 80 11.03 -3.35 -3.23
CA PHE A 80 11.74 -3.81 -4.42
C PHE A 80 11.37 -5.24 -4.85
N TRP A 81 11.21 -6.14 -3.89
CA TRP A 81 10.87 -7.54 -4.14
C TRP A 81 9.37 -7.84 -4.24
N LYS A 82 8.50 -6.85 -4.02
CA LYS A 82 7.04 -7.04 -4.03
C LYS A 82 6.45 -7.45 -5.38
N PRO A 83 6.94 -6.98 -6.55
CA PRO A 83 6.42 -7.43 -7.85
C PRO A 83 6.46 -8.97 -8.00
N PHE A 84 7.54 -9.60 -7.56
CA PHE A 84 7.73 -11.05 -7.67
C PHE A 84 6.64 -11.85 -6.93
N GLN A 85 6.11 -11.34 -5.82
CA GLN A 85 5.05 -12.02 -5.06
C GLN A 85 3.77 -12.18 -5.90
N GLY A 86 3.44 -11.20 -6.74
CA GLY A 86 2.27 -11.30 -7.64
C GLY A 86 2.50 -12.28 -8.79
N TYR A 87 3.72 -12.33 -9.36
CA TYR A 87 4.04 -13.30 -10.40
C TYR A 87 4.12 -14.74 -9.87
N VAL A 88 4.62 -14.94 -8.64
CA VAL A 88 4.54 -16.25 -7.97
C VAL A 88 3.09 -16.69 -7.79
N ALA A 89 2.18 -15.79 -7.41
CA ALA A 89 0.76 -16.11 -7.30
C ALA A 89 0.14 -16.52 -8.65
N LEU A 90 0.59 -15.93 -9.76
CA LEU A 90 0.18 -16.34 -11.10
C LEU A 90 0.69 -17.74 -11.46
N LEU A 91 1.96 -18.05 -11.17
CA LEU A 91 2.51 -19.40 -11.41
C LEU A 91 1.75 -20.46 -10.60
N GLN A 92 1.46 -20.19 -9.33
CA GLN A 92 0.64 -21.07 -8.48
C GLN A 92 -0.78 -21.26 -9.02
N PHE A 93 -1.38 -20.19 -9.55
CA PHE A 93 -2.69 -20.27 -10.19
C PHE A 93 -2.66 -21.14 -11.45
N ILE A 94 -1.66 -20.97 -12.32
CA ILE A 94 -1.46 -21.79 -13.52
C ILE A 94 -1.27 -23.26 -13.14
N GLU A 95 -0.41 -23.55 -12.16
CA GLU A 95 -0.19 -24.90 -11.64
C GLU A 95 -1.50 -25.52 -11.11
N SER A 96 -2.33 -24.74 -10.41
CA SER A 96 -3.61 -25.23 -9.93
C SER A 96 -4.59 -25.58 -11.06
N LEU A 97 -4.56 -24.82 -12.18
CA LEU A 97 -5.35 -25.12 -13.38
C LEU A 97 -4.87 -26.39 -14.08
N ILE A 98 -3.55 -26.55 -14.22
CA ILE A 98 -2.94 -27.76 -14.81
C ILE A 98 -3.33 -29.00 -14.00
N ASN A 99 -3.38 -28.89 -12.68
CA ASN A 99 -3.81 -29.95 -11.76
C ASN A 99 -5.33 -30.14 -11.68
N GLY A 100 -6.12 -29.50 -12.56
CA GLY A 100 -7.58 -29.68 -12.63
C GLY A 100 -8.36 -29.04 -11.48
N LYS A 101 -7.76 -28.15 -10.68
CA LYS A 101 -8.48 -27.45 -9.60
C LYS A 101 -9.40 -26.38 -10.19
N LYS A 102 -10.69 -26.45 -9.84
CA LYS A 102 -11.68 -25.43 -10.22
C LYS A 102 -11.35 -24.11 -9.54
N GLN A 103 -11.32 -23.04 -10.32
CA GLN A 103 -11.10 -21.69 -9.81
C GLN A 103 -12.43 -21.02 -9.51
N THR A 104 -12.50 -20.32 -8.38
CA THR A 104 -13.66 -19.51 -8.03
C THR A 104 -13.54 -18.13 -8.66
N VAL A 105 -14.68 -17.47 -8.88
CA VAL A 105 -14.71 -16.07 -9.35
C VAL A 105 -13.93 -15.16 -8.39
N ILE A 106 -14.06 -15.38 -7.07
CA ILE A 106 -13.29 -14.68 -6.04
C ILE A 106 -11.78 -14.88 -6.27
N GLY A 107 -11.33 -16.12 -6.50
CA GLY A 107 -9.92 -16.42 -6.74
C GLY A 107 -9.35 -15.72 -7.98
N ILE A 108 -10.15 -15.59 -9.04
CA ILE A 108 -9.77 -14.84 -10.26
C ILE A 108 -9.59 -13.35 -9.93
N PHE A 109 -10.55 -12.73 -9.23
CA PHE A 109 -10.45 -11.32 -8.84
C PHE A 109 -9.26 -11.06 -7.90
N GLU A 110 -9.00 -11.96 -6.95
CA GLU A 110 -7.82 -11.88 -6.08
C GLU A 110 -6.51 -11.98 -6.88
N LEU A 111 -6.43 -12.87 -7.88
CA LEU A 111 -5.27 -12.99 -8.75
C LEU A 111 -5.05 -11.72 -9.58
N VAL A 112 -6.11 -11.21 -10.23
CA VAL A 112 -6.03 -9.99 -11.04
C VAL A 112 -5.58 -8.82 -10.16
N SER A 113 -6.12 -8.70 -8.95
CA SER A 113 -5.69 -7.70 -7.97
C SER A 113 -4.19 -7.82 -7.66
N LYS A 114 -3.69 -9.04 -7.36
CA LYS A 114 -2.25 -9.28 -7.09
C LYS A 114 -1.37 -8.92 -8.28
N LEU A 115 -1.79 -9.24 -9.50
CA LEU A 115 -1.07 -8.90 -10.72
C LEU A 115 -1.05 -7.39 -10.98
N CYS A 116 -2.17 -6.71 -10.79
CA CYS A 116 -2.23 -5.25 -10.84
C CYS A 116 -1.28 -4.63 -9.82
N MET A 117 -1.26 -5.12 -8.57
CA MET A 117 -0.34 -4.63 -7.55
C MET A 117 1.13 -4.90 -7.89
N ALA A 118 1.46 -6.05 -8.50
CA ALA A 118 2.80 -6.33 -8.96
C ALA A 118 3.27 -5.34 -10.05
N HIS A 119 2.42 -5.06 -11.03
CA HIS A 119 2.72 -4.08 -12.09
C HIS A 119 2.78 -2.65 -11.54
N TYR A 120 1.92 -2.31 -10.58
CA TYR A 120 2.01 -1.04 -9.85
C TYR A 120 3.40 -0.86 -9.24
N PHE A 121 3.87 -1.85 -8.46
CA PHE A 121 5.18 -1.78 -7.84
C PHE A 121 6.29 -1.71 -8.89
N LEU A 122 6.23 -2.50 -9.97
CA LEU A 122 7.22 -2.44 -11.04
C LEU A 122 7.30 -1.03 -11.65
N MET A 123 6.16 -0.45 -12.01
CA MET A 123 6.09 0.89 -12.61
C MET A 123 6.50 2.00 -11.63
N ASP A 124 6.23 1.84 -10.32
CA ASP A 124 6.69 2.77 -9.28
C ASP A 124 8.23 2.74 -9.15
N HIS A 125 8.87 1.58 -9.30
CA HIS A 125 10.34 1.48 -9.37
C HIS A 125 10.89 2.13 -10.64
N LEU A 126 10.28 1.90 -11.80
CA LEU A 126 10.70 2.57 -13.05
C LEU A 126 10.55 4.09 -12.95
N THR A 127 9.47 4.58 -12.34
CA THR A 127 9.26 6.01 -12.05
C THR A 127 10.38 6.55 -11.16
N TRP A 128 10.78 5.81 -10.12
CA TRP A 128 11.87 6.21 -9.24
C TRP A 128 13.22 6.22 -9.94
N LEU A 129 13.61 5.10 -10.59
CA LEU A 129 14.87 5.00 -11.34
C LEU A 129 14.97 6.07 -12.43
N SER A 130 13.84 6.37 -13.09
CA SER A 130 13.76 7.44 -14.08
C SER A 130 14.00 8.83 -13.50
N LYS A 131 13.48 9.12 -12.29
CA LYS A 131 13.72 10.39 -11.60
C LYS A 131 15.16 10.56 -11.14
N GLU A 132 15.80 9.47 -10.73
CA GLU A 132 17.22 9.44 -10.38
C GLU A 132 18.15 9.39 -11.61
N LYS A 133 17.58 9.43 -12.84
CA LYS A 133 18.32 9.36 -14.12
C LYS A 133 19.19 8.11 -14.28
N ILE A 134 18.77 6.99 -13.68
CA ILE A 134 19.51 5.72 -13.76
C ILE A 134 19.21 4.99 -15.08
N LEU A 135 18.06 5.24 -15.72
CA LEU A 135 17.67 4.57 -16.96
C LEU A 135 18.32 5.22 -18.19
N SER A 136 18.04 4.69 -19.39
CA SER A 136 18.59 5.24 -20.63
C SER A 136 18.15 6.70 -20.85
N GLU A 137 19.10 7.54 -21.28
CA GLU A 137 18.85 8.92 -21.73
C GLU A 137 18.67 9.02 -23.26
N LEU A 138 18.71 7.90 -23.99
CA LEU A 138 18.53 7.91 -25.43
C LEU A 138 17.19 8.58 -25.78
N PRO A 139 17.18 9.52 -26.74
CA PRO A 139 15.94 10.06 -27.28
C PRO A 139 15.01 8.91 -27.68
N LEU A 140 13.73 8.99 -27.30
CA LEU A 140 12.78 7.89 -27.50
C LEU A 140 12.71 7.45 -28.97
N GLU A 141 12.74 8.40 -29.90
CA GLU A 141 12.76 8.12 -31.34
C GLU A 141 13.95 7.27 -31.76
N LEU A 142 15.12 7.50 -31.16
CA LEU A 142 16.34 6.74 -31.46
C LEU A 142 16.31 5.37 -30.79
N ALA A 143 15.77 5.27 -29.57
CA ALA A 143 15.55 4.01 -28.88
C ALA A 143 14.59 3.11 -29.68
N GLU A 144 13.49 3.66 -30.18
CA GLU A 144 12.52 2.95 -31.02
C GLU A 144 13.13 2.52 -32.36
N LYS A 145 13.87 3.41 -33.03
CA LYS A 145 14.59 3.08 -34.28
C LYS A 145 15.64 2.00 -34.08
N SER A 146 16.31 1.96 -32.92
CA SER A 146 17.29 0.92 -32.59
C SER A 146 16.66 -0.45 -32.33
N GLN A 147 15.32 -0.55 -32.26
CA GLN A 147 14.57 -1.74 -31.86
C GLN A 147 15.01 -2.34 -30.51
N SER A 148 15.74 -1.57 -29.70
CA SER A 148 16.20 -2.03 -28.40
C SER A 148 15.03 -1.99 -27.43
N PHE A 149 14.52 -3.17 -27.08
CA PHE A 149 13.51 -3.34 -26.05
C PHE A 149 13.94 -2.67 -24.73
N ILE A 150 15.23 -2.80 -24.38
CA ILE A 150 15.78 -2.23 -23.15
C ILE A 150 15.75 -0.69 -23.21
N ALA A 151 16.27 -0.08 -24.29
CA ALA A 151 16.30 1.38 -24.40
C ALA A 151 14.89 2.00 -24.51
N THR A 152 13.94 1.26 -25.08
CA THR A 152 12.55 1.71 -25.23
C THR A 152 11.75 1.53 -23.94
N THR A 153 12.01 0.46 -23.17
CA THR A 153 11.27 0.11 -21.95
C THR A 153 11.84 0.78 -20.72
N PHE A 154 13.16 0.96 -20.64
CA PHE A 154 13.89 1.54 -19.51
C PHE A 154 14.51 2.88 -19.94
N ASN A 155 13.67 3.92 -20.01
CA ASN A 155 14.04 5.24 -20.52
C ASN A 155 13.60 6.36 -19.57
N ASN A 156 14.48 7.32 -19.30
CA ASN A 156 14.18 8.43 -18.40
C ASN A 156 13.06 9.35 -18.94
N ASN A 157 12.87 9.40 -20.26
CA ASN A 157 11.84 10.22 -20.90
C ASN A 157 10.41 9.68 -20.68
N LYS A 158 10.27 8.43 -20.19
CA LYS A 158 8.98 7.78 -19.89
C LYS A 158 8.47 7.98 -18.46
N ASN A 159 9.10 8.84 -17.65
CA ASN A 159 8.72 9.09 -16.26
C ASN A 159 7.21 9.34 -16.06
N ALA A 160 6.61 10.18 -16.91
CA ALA A 160 5.20 10.52 -16.83
C ALA A 160 4.30 9.31 -17.16
N ASP A 161 4.72 8.47 -18.10
CA ASP A 161 3.99 7.27 -18.50
C ASP A 161 4.09 6.19 -17.43
N TYR A 162 5.27 5.97 -16.85
CA TYR A 162 5.44 5.05 -15.72
C TYR A 162 4.56 5.47 -14.54
N SER A 163 4.57 6.77 -14.19
CA SER A 163 3.75 7.31 -13.10
C SER A 163 2.25 7.13 -13.34
N ARG A 164 1.78 7.38 -14.58
CA ARG A 164 0.37 7.18 -14.97
C ARG A 164 -0.01 5.70 -14.93
N SER A 165 0.82 4.84 -15.52
CA SER A 165 0.62 3.39 -15.54
C SER A 165 0.59 2.82 -14.12
N SER A 166 1.55 3.21 -13.28
CA SER A 166 1.62 2.85 -11.86
C SER A 166 0.32 3.19 -11.13
N SER A 167 -0.15 4.43 -11.28
CA SER A 167 -1.40 4.90 -10.63
C SER A 167 -2.63 4.11 -11.09
N ASN A 168 -2.74 3.83 -12.38
CA ASN A 168 -3.84 3.04 -12.94
C ASN A 168 -3.82 1.60 -12.42
N PHE A 169 -2.66 0.93 -12.44
CA PHE A 169 -2.53 -0.43 -11.93
C PHE A 169 -2.88 -0.52 -10.45
N TRP A 170 -2.47 0.46 -9.65
CA TRP A 170 -2.85 0.48 -8.24
C TRP A 170 -4.36 0.67 -8.06
N PHE A 171 -4.96 1.61 -8.78
CA PHE A 171 -6.41 1.83 -8.73
C PHE A 171 -7.19 0.56 -9.07
N TYR A 172 -6.90 -0.07 -10.21
CA TYR A 172 -7.57 -1.32 -10.61
C TYR A 172 -7.29 -2.46 -9.63
N GLY A 173 -6.06 -2.56 -9.12
CA GLY A 173 -5.71 -3.56 -8.11
C GLY A 173 -6.57 -3.45 -6.85
N VAL A 174 -6.82 -2.23 -6.37
CA VAL A 174 -7.69 -1.98 -5.21
C VAL A 174 -9.16 -2.27 -5.54
N VAL A 175 -9.64 -1.87 -6.72
CA VAL A 175 -11.03 -2.14 -7.15
C VAL A 175 -11.29 -3.66 -7.17
N PHE A 176 -10.41 -4.44 -7.79
CA PHE A 176 -10.56 -5.89 -7.84
C PHE A 176 -10.45 -6.55 -6.46
N ALA A 177 -9.57 -6.06 -5.57
CA ALA A 177 -9.51 -6.52 -4.19
C ALA A 177 -10.83 -6.25 -3.44
N LEU A 178 -11.41 -5.06 -3.63
CA LEU A 178 -12.67 -4.68 -3.01
C LEU A 178 -13.82 -5.56 -3.49
N VAL A 179 -13.92 -5.80 -4.81
CA VAL A 179 -14.94 -6.69 -5.38
C VAL A 179 -14.78 -8.12 -4.84
N ALA A 180 -13.57 -8.67 -4.84
CA ALA A 180 -13.30 -9.99 -4.27
C ALA A 180 -13.72 -10.07 -2.80
N HIS A 181 -13.44 -9.02 -2.03
CA HIS A 181 -13.75 -8.98 -0.61
C HIS A 181 -15.26 -8.87 -0.34
N VAL A 182 -16.00 -8.09 -1.14
CA VAL A 182 -17.46 -8.00 -1.06
C VAL A 182 -18.11 -9.34 -1.40
N LEU A 183 -17.65 -10.01 -2.46
CA LEU A 183 -18.14 -11.34 -2.84
C LEU A 183 -17.87 -12.37 -1.75
N LYS A 184 -16.66 -12.37 -1.17
CA LYS A 184 -16.27 -13.24 -0.05
C LYS A 184 -17.14 -13.00 1.18
N TYR A 185 -17.42 -11.74 1.51
CA TYR A 185 -18.30 -11.37 2.61
C TYR A 185 -19.75 -11.80 2.35
N SER A 186 -20.24 -11.69 1.12
CA SER A 186 -21.57 -12.19 0.73
C SER A 186 -21.67 -13.72 0.84
N GLU A 187 -20.65 -14.46 0.39
CA GLU A 187 -20.60 -15.91 0.55
C GLU A 187 -20.57 -16.32 2.03
N TYR A 188 -19.86 -15.54 2.85
CA TYR A 188 -19.80 -15.74 4.29
C TYR A 188 -21.18 -15.57 4.92
N LEU A 189 -21.86 -14.44 4.70
CA LEU A 189 -23.20 -14.17 5.24
C LEU A 189 -24.27 -15.19 4.79
N THR A 190 -24.15 -15.72 3.57
CA THR A 190 -25.11 -16.72 3.05
C THR A 190 -24.89 -18.12 3.63
N LYS A 191 -23.64 -18.51 3.89
CA LYS A 191 -23.31 -19.76 4.61
C LYS A 191 -23.69 -19.68 6.09
N GLU A 192 -23.57 -18.50 6.69
CA GLU A 192 -23.80 -18.24 8.12
C GLU A 192 -25.24 -18.35 8.61
N LYS A 193 -26.27 -18.39 7.74
CA LYS A 193 -27.66 -18.64 8.19
C LYS A 193 -27.85 -19.98 8.92
N LYS A 194 -26.83 -20.84 9.01
CA LYS A 194 -26.94 -22.20 9.53
C LYS A 194 -26.33 -22.47 10.91
N GLU A 195 -25.34 -21.71 11.40
CA GLU A 195 -24.68 -21.98 12.71
C GLU A 195 -24.15 -20.70 13.40
N PHE A 196 -24.32 -20.56 14.72
CA PHE A 196 -23.93 -19.38 15.52
C PHE A 196 -22.85 -19.78 16.53
N ASP A 197 -21.61 -19.31 16.39
CA ASP A 197 -20.49 -19.64 17.28
C ASP A 197 -19.55 -18.42 17.52
N ILE A 198 -18.77 -18.40 18.60
CA ILE A 198 -17.98 -17.27 19.11
C ILE A 198 -16.74 -16.96 18.25
N THR A 199 -16.10 -17.97 17.66
CA THR A 199 -14.96 -17.84 16.71
C THR A 199 -15.29 -16.98 15.47
N ARG A 200 -16.58 -16.75 15.26
CA ARG A 200 -17.20 -15.95 14.19
C ARG A 200 -16.89 -14.46 14.31
N ASP A 201 -16.83 -13.92 15.52
CA ASP A 201 -16.66 -12.48 15.75
C ASP A 201 -15.28 -12.01 15.24
N VAL A 202 -14.22 -12.78 15.52
CA VAL A 202 -12.86 -12.39 15.12
C VAL A 202 -12.69 -12.33 13.60
N ASN A 203 -13.22 -13.32 12.87
CA ASN A 203 -13.14 -13.36 11.41
C ASN A 203 -14.00 -12.28 10.76
N GLN A 204 -15.20 -12.05 11.28
CA GLN A 204 -16.09 -10.98 10.81
C GLN A 204 -15.46 -9.60 11.04
N GLN A 205 -14.89 -9.36 12.22
CA GLN A 205 -14.16 -8.13 12.52
C GLN A 205 -12.96 -7.95 11.58
N LYS A 206 -12.18 -9.01 11.32
CA LYS A 206 -11.05 -8.95 10.38
C LYS A 206 -11.49 -8.61 8.97
N MET A 207 -12.58 -9.20 8.49
CA MET A 207 -13.16 -8.85 7.19
C MET A 207 -13.64 -7.41 7.14
N PHE A 208 -14.34 -6.94 8.18
CA PHE A 208 -14.81 -5.56 8.25
C PHE A 208 -13.64 -4.56 8.26
N ARG A 209 -12.59 -4.82 9.05
CA ARG A 209 -11.37 -4.01 9.05
C ARG A 209 -10.68 -3.99 7.68
N THR A 210 -10.56 -5.16 7.04
CA THR A 210 -9.99 -5.26 5.69
C THR A 210 -10.81 -4.46 4.68
N PHE A 211 -12.13 -4.50 4.77
CA PHE A 211 -13.02 -3.69 3.94
C PHE A 211 -12.79 -2.19 4.15
N ILE A 212 -12.71 -1.70 5.39
CA ILE A 212 -12.40 -0.29 5.68
C ILE A 212 -11.04 0.08 5.08
N ALA A 213 -10.01 -0.76 5.27
CA ALA A 213 -8.69 -0.50 4.71
C ALA A 213 -8.70 -0.40 3.18
N LEU A 214 -9.47 -1.25 2.50
CA LEU A 214 -9.65 -1.21 1.04
C LEU A 214 -10.40 0.05 0.58
N VAL A 215 -11.42 0.49 1.32
CA VAL A 215 -12.13 1.75 1.03
C VAL A 215 -11.18 2.94 1.19
N CYS A 216 -10.36 2.98 2.24
CA CYS A 216 -9.35 4.01 2.41
C CYS A 216 -8.30 3.98 1.29
N ASP A 217 -7.80 2.80 0.91
CA ASP A 217 -6.85 2.67 -0.20
C ASP A 217 -7.49 3.07 -1.54
N LEU A 218 -8.79 2.81 -1.75
CA LEU A 218 -9.54 3.25 -2.94
C LEU A 218 -9.67 4.78 -2.96
N GLY A 219 -9.99 5.40 -1.83
CA GLY A 219 -10.03 6.87 -1.71
C GLY A 219 -8.67 7.50 -2.03
N THR A 220 -7.59 6.90 -1.52
CA THR A 220 -6.21 7.33 -1.79
C THR A 220 -5.88 7.19 -3.28
N ALA A 221 -6.20 6.05 -3.89
CA ALA A 221 -5.97 5.79 -5.30
C ALA A 221 -6.80 6.71 -6.20
N ALA A 222 -8.05 6.98 -5.87
CA ALA A 222 -8.93 7.86 -6.63
C ALA A 222 -8.44 9.32 -6.62
N ILE A 223 -7.97 9.82 -5.47
CA ILE A 223 -7.38 11.16 -5.34
C ILE A 223 -6.10 11.27 -6.17
N LEU A 224 -5.29 10.21 -6.23
CA LEU A 224 -4.04 10.22 -7.00
C LEU A 224 -4.24 9.98 -8.50
N ALA A 225 -5.24 9.18 -8.89
CA ALA A 225 -5.55 8.85 -10.28
C ALA A 225 -6.25 10.01 -11.00
N LYS A 226 -7.19 10.69 -10.33
CA LYS A 226 -7.78 11.90 -10.87
C LYS A 226 -6.83 13.06 -10.59
N LYS A 227 -6.27 13.69 -11.63
CA LYS A 227 -5.62 15.02 -11.54
C LYS A 227 -6.65 16.11 -11.20
N ILE A 228 -7.57 15.87 -10.25
CA ILE A 228 -8.48 16.89 -9.76
C ILE A 228 -7.61 17.99 -9.18
N SER A 229 -7.76 19.20 -9.71
CA SER A 229 -7.00 20.40 -9.35
C SER A 229 -7.07 20.75 -7.86
N TYR A 230 -7.98 20.13 -7.12
CA TYR A 230 -8.06 20.17 -5.66
C TYR A 230 -7.51 18.87 -5.06
N GLN A 231 -6.19 18.76 -4.96
CA GLN A 231 -5.58 17.73 -4.12
C GLN A 231 -5.81 18.12 -2.66
N ASN A 232 -6.90 17.66 -2.06
CA ASN A 232 -7.09 17.76 -0.61
C ASN A 232 -6.04 16.85 0.07
N LYS A 233 -4.89 17.44 0.44
CA LYS A 233 -3.74 16.69 0.97
C LYS A 233 -4.08 16.08 2.32
N ALA A 234 -4.93 16.75 3.11
CA ALA A 234 -5.45 16.21 4.35
C ALA A 234 -6.28 14.95 4.15
N ALA A 235 -7.22 14.93 3.19
CA ALA A 235 -8.02 13.73 2.91
C ALA A 235 -7.14 12.56 2.46
N LEU A 236 -6.18 12.84 1.57
CA LEU A 236 -5.16 11.86 1.17
C LEU A 236 -4.38 11.33 2.37
N GLY A 237 -3.98 12.22 3.28
CA GLY A 237 -3.30 11.92 4.53
C GLY A 237 -4.12 11.01 5.45
N VAL A 238 -5.38 11.36 5.70
CA VAL A 238 -6.29 10.62 6.58
C VAL A 238 -6.51 9.20 6.07
N PHE A 239 -6.83 9.03 4.79
CA PHE A 239 -7.00 7.69 4.21
C PHE A 239 -5.72 6.85 4.28
N GLY A 240 -4.57 7.46 3.98
CA GLY A 240 -3.28 6.78 4.05
C GLY A 240 -2.89 6.35 5.46
N VAL A 241 -3.16 7.18 6.48
CA VAL A 241 -2.92 6.86 7.89
C VAL A 241 -3.88 5.77 8.37
N ALA A 242 -5.18 5.92 8.12
CA ALA A 242 -6.20 4.97 8.56
C ALA A 242 -5.95 3.55 8.01
N SER A 243 -5.68 3.41 6.70
CA SER A 243 -5.41 2.08 6.12
C SER A 243 -4.12 1.46 6.66
N SER A 244 -3.14 2.28 7.04
CA SER A 244 -1.89 1.81 7.63
C SER A 244 -2.05 1.36 9.08
N LEU A 245 -2.82 2.10 9.88
CA LEU A 245 -3.13 1.74 11.27
C LEU A 245 -3.89 0.41 11.34
N ILE A 246 -4.90 0.23 10.48
CA ILE A 246 -5.62 -1.04 10.38
C ILE A 246 -4.66 -2.19 10.02
N SER A 247 -3.78 -1.97 9.04
CA SER A 247 -2.79 -2.96 8.65
C SER A 247 -1.79 -3.27 9.77
N ILE A 248 -1.40 -2.29 10.59
CA ILE A 248 -0.55 -2.52 11.77
C ILE A 248 -1.29 -3.34 12.81
N TYR A 249 -2.55 -3.00 13.08
CA TYR A 249 -3.39 -3.74 14.02
C TYR A 249 -3.56 -5.21 13.60
N ASP A 250 -3.87 -5.46 12.33
CA ASP A 250 -4.06 -6.82 11.81
C ASP A 250 -2.78 -7.67 11.79
N ASN A 251 -1.61 -7.03 11.89
CA ASN A 251 -0.31 -7.70 11.95
C ASN A 251 0.36 -7.52 13.31
N TRP A 252 -0.37 -7.01 14.31
CA TRP A 252 0.16 -6.87 15.65
C TRP A 252 0.45 -8.27 16.21
N PRO A 253 1.65 -8.54 16.73
CA PRO A 253 1.96 -9.85 17.29
C PRO A 253 0.95 -10.19 18.39
N SER A 254 0.20 -11.29 18.22
CA SER A 254 -0.67 -11.80 19.26
C SER A 254 0.15 -12.13 20.51
N GLN A 255 -0.42 -11.85 21.68
CA GLN A 255 0.14 -12.27 22.97
C GLN A 255 0.13 -13.79 23.11
#